data_AF-A0A7T7BIS9-F1
#
_entry.id   AF-A0A7T7BIS9-F1
#
_cell.length_a   1.000
_cell.length_b   1.000
_cell.length_c   1.000
_cell.angle_alpha   90.00
_cell.angle_beta   90.00
_cell.angle_gamma   90.00
#
_symmetry.space_group_name_H-M   'P 1'
#
loop_
_entity.id
_entity.type
_entity.pdbx_description
1 polymer ?
#
loop_
_entity_poly.entity_id
_entity_poly.type
_entity_poly.pdbx_seq_one_letter_code
_entity_poly.pdbx_strand_id
1 'polypeptide(L)'
;MVELKGHEENKERPFGARHGEQQGRKNWKDRRIDEINFEGKDPAVLILGMCWAGWLDCCRASQDAERSTPLSSTEKRESETTGVSDTTSSFSMTQCDNGTETRTLHPRHIIQATGQSGKKHLPAFKGMEDFSRDRIFHSSEHPGANPESMGKKTIVVGSCNSANDIAQDFVERGYDVTMVQRSSTCVVSSDSTLNIAFKGLYDATGPPTEDADLYPWSIPSRLFKAQQAKVTQVTNQNDAKTIEGLDKAGFKVDSGPSDSGILMKYFQRGGGYYIDVGGSQLTIDGKVKIKHGQETSQVLPHGLRFADGSELEADEIVFATGYQNMRTETRVIFGDKVADRVGDIWGLDKEGEMRTIWRRSGHPGFWFMGGNLAMSRYYSRLLALQIKALEEGVTSW
;
A
#
# COMPACT_ATOMS: atom_id res chain seq x y z
N MET A 1 -36.84 37.47 -32.43
CA MET A 1 -35.66 37.98 -31.69
C MET A 1 -34.54 38.03 -32.71
N VAL A 2 -34.00 39.21 -33.00
CA VAL A 2 -32.99 39.37 -34.07
C VAL A 2 -31.61 39.27 -33.41
N GLU A 3 -30.80 38.30 -33.84
CA GLU A 3 -29.48 38.02 -33.30
C GLU A 3 -28.48 39.14 -33.65
N LEU A 4 -27.59 39.46 -32.71
CA LEU A 4 -26.53 40.47 -32.89
C LEU A 4 -25.34 39.85 -33.64
N LYS A 5 -25.05 40.35 -34.85
CA LYS A 5 -23.89 39.93 -35.66
C LYS A 5 -22.58 40.16 -34.91
N GLY A 6 -21.75 39.12 -34.80
CA GLY A 6 -20.45 39.16 -34.10
C GLY A 6 -20.50 38.76 -32.62
N HIS A 7 -21.69 38.46 -32.09
CA HIS A 7 -21.92 37.89 -30.75
C HIS A 7 -22.84 36.67 -30.84
N GLU A 8 -22.69 35.85 -31.88
CA GLU A 8 -23.48 34.61 -32.02
C GLU A 8 -23.25 33.71 -30.79
N GLU A 9 -24.31 33.03 -30.33
CA GLU A 9 -24.20 32.12 -29.19
C GLU A 9 -23.19 31.00 -29.49
N ASN A 10 -22.13 30.93 -28.67
CA ASN A 10 -21.11 29.90 -28.82
C ASN A 10 -21.76 28.51 -28.61
N LYS A 11 -21.61 27.61 -29.59
CA LYS A 11 -22.24 26.27 -29.59
C LYS A 11 -21.79 25.37 -28.43
N GLU A 12 -20.72 25.75 -27.74
CA GLU A 12 -20.18 25.04 -26.58
C GLU A 12 -20.72 25.55 -25.23
N ARG A 13 -21.62 26.54 -25.22
CA ARG A 13 -22.25 26.98 -23.98
C ARG A 13 -23.18 25.87 -23.46
N PRO A 14 -23.02 25.41 -22.20
CA PRO A 14 -23.96 24.45 -21.64
C PRO A 14 -25.36 25.05 -21.68
N PHE A 15 -26.32 24.33 -22.25
CA PHE A 15 -27.71 24.76 -22.29
C PHE A 15 -28.17 25.12 -20.87
N GLY A 16 -28.70 26.33 -20.69
CA GLY A 16 -29.41 26.70 -19.47
C GLY A 16 -30.58 25.75 -19.18
N ALA A 17 -31.20 25.90 -18.00
CA ALA A 17 -32.33 25.08 -17.61
C ALA A 17 -33.41 25.07 -18.71
N ARG A 18 -33.63 23.92 -19.36
CA ARG A 18 -34.71 23.77 -20.35
C ARG A 18 -36.05 23.90 -19.62
N HIS A 19 -36.82 24.95 -19.83
CA HIS A 19 -38.14 25.10 -19.20
C HIS A 19 -39.23 24.44 -20.06
N GLY A 20 -40.21 23.76 -19.43
CA GLY A 20 -41.31 23.07 -20.09
C GLY A 20 -41.70 21.74 -19.43
N GLU A 21 -42.99 21.42 -19.46
CA GLU A 21 -43.58 20.17 -18.97
C GLU A 21 -43.26 19.05 -19.97
N GLN A 22 -42.44 18.09 -19.55
CA GLN A 22 -42.09 16.90 -20.33
C GLN A 22 -42.41 15.67 -19.47
N GLN A 23 -43.36 14.85 -19.89
CA GLN A 23 -43.64 13.57 -19.22
C GLN A 23 -42.41 12.66 -19.30
N GLY A 24 -41.99 12.11 -18.15
CA GLY A 24 -40.79 11.27 -18.03
C GLY A 24 -39.47 12.01 -17.79
N ARG A 25 -39.51 13.33 -17.56
CA ARG A 25 -38.31 14.13 -17.33
C ARG A 25 -37.66 13.80 -15.98
N LYS A 26 -36.49 13.16 -16.02
CA LYS A 26 -35.59 13.00 -14.88
C LYS A 26 -35.18 14.38 -14.34
N ASN A 27 -35.40 14.60 -13.05
CA ASN A 27 -35.03 15.86 -12.40
C ASN A 27 -33.48 15.93 -12.28
N TRP A 28 -32.94 17.07 -11.82
CA TRP A 28 -31.48 17.22 -11.70
C TRP A 28 -30.85 16.16 -10.79
N LYS A 29 -31.52 15.80 -9.69
CA LYS A 29 -31.07 14.76 -8.76
C LYS A 29 -31.05 13.40 -9.47
N ASP A 30 -32.10 13.05 -10.21
CA ASP A 30 -32.19 11.80 -10.97
C ASP A 30 -31.10 11.71 -12.03
N ARG A 31 -30.85 12.78 -12.80
CA ARG A 31 -29.75 12.81 -13.78
C ARG A 31 -28.38 12.68 -13.12
N ARG A 32 -28.21 13.24 -11.93
CA ARG A 32 -26.99 13.10 -11.13
C ARG A 32 -26.85 11.67 -10.59
N ILE A 33 -27.96 11.05 -10.20
CA ILE A 33 -28.02 9.64 -9.78
C ILE A 33 -27.67 8.72 -10.95
N ASP A 34 -28.28 8.91 -12.13
CA ASP A 34 -27.95 8.19 -13.36
C ASP A 34 -26.46 8.34 -13.72
N GLU A 35 -25.93 9.54 -13.55
CA GLU A 35 -24.53 9.85 -13.84
C GLU A 35 -23.58 9.16 -12.87
N ILE A 36 -23.91 9.16 -11.57
CA ILE A 36 -23.18 8.45 -10.52
C ILE A 36 -23.26 6.94 -10.73
N ASN A 37 -24.42 6.44 -11.12
CA ASN A 37 -24.71 5.01 -11.31
C ASN A 37 -24.31 4.48 -12.68
N PHE A 38 -23.86 5.36 -13.59
CA PHE A 38 -23.53 5.02 -14.97
C PHE A 38 -24.70 4.33 -15.71
N GLU A 39 -25.94 4.76 -15.47
CA GLU A 39 -27.11 4.22 -16.19
C GLU A 39 -27.00 4.49 -17.69
N GLY A 40 -26.86 3.42 -18.50
CA GLY A 40 -26.79 3.50 -19.96
C GLY A 40 -25.47 4.05 -20.52
N LYS A 41 -24.40 4.12 -19.72
CA LYS A 41 -23.07 4.57 -20.15
C LYS A 41 -21.97 3.81 -19.42
N ASP A 42 -20.79 3.67 -20.03
CA ASP A 42 -19.62 3.11 -19.34
C ASP A 42 -18.69 4.23 -18.82
N PRO A 43 -18.07 4.07 -17.64
CA PRO A 43 -17.05 4.99 -17.17
C PRO A 43 -15.84 4.99 -18.11
N ALA A 44 -15.16 6.13 -18.25
CA ALA A 44 -13.85 6.14 -18.94
C ALA A 44 -12.79 5.41 -18.09
N VAL A 45 -12.82 5.65 -16.78
CA VAL A 45 -11.86 5.15 -15.79
C VAL A 45 -12.62 4.51 -14.63
N LEU A 46 -12.18 3.32 -14.23
CA LEU A 46 -12.67 2.60 -13.06
C LEU A 46 -11.51 2.42 -12.07
N ILE A 47 -11.68 2.83 -10.82
CA ILE A 47 -10.70 2.65 -9.74
C ILE A 47 -11.16 1.50 -8.86
N LEU A 48 -10.32 0.47 -8.71
CA LEU A 48 -10.61 -0.69 -7.88
C LEU A 48 -9.80 -0.68 -6.59
N GLY A 49 -10.50 -0.72 -5.47
CA GLY A 49 -9.92 -0.73 -4.14
C GLY A 49 -9.88 0.65 -3.48
N MET A 50 -9.82 0.64 -2.15
CA MET A 50 -9.73 1.82 -1.30
C MET A 50 -8.63 1.64 -0.27
N CYS A 51 -7.38 1.55 -0.74
CA CYS A 51 -6.25 1.94 0.10
C CYS A 51 -6.31 3.46 0.36
N TRP A 52 -5.58 3.98 1.34
CA TRP A 52 -5.43 5.43 1.58
C TRP A 52 -5.14 6.23 0.28
N ALA A 53 -4.44 5.63 -0.68
CA ALA A 53 -4.20 6.18 -2.01
C ALA A 53 -5.45 6.26 -2.90
N GLY A 54 -6.31 5.22 -2.88
CA GLY A 54 -7.56 5.19 -3.65
C GLY A 54 -8.58 6.22 -3.16
N TRP A 55 -8.58 6.57 -1.87
CA TRP A 55 -9.45 7.62 -1.34
C TRP A 55 -9.09 9.01 -1.88
N LEU A 56 -7.80 9.34 -1.96
CA LEU A 56 -7.32 10.63 -2.48
C LEU A 56 -7.48 10.78 -3.99
N ASP A 57 -7.23 9.71 -4.75
CA ASP A 57 -7.45 9.68 -6.21
C ASP A 57 -8.92 9.91 -6.55
N CYS A 58 -9.80 9.26 -5.81
CA CYS A 58 -11.24 9.47 -5.90
C CYS A 58 -11.60 10.95 -5.73
N CYS A 59 -11.02 11.63 -4.74
CA CYS A 59 -11.24 13.07 -4.52
C CYS A 59 -10.69 13.93 -5.67
N ARG A 60 -9.54 13.59 -6.27
CA ARG A 60 -8.90 14.42 -7.31
C ARG A 60 -9.43 14.17 -8.71
N ALA A 61 -9.70 12.93 -9.09
CA ALA A 61 -10.37 12.60 -10.35
C ALA A 61 -11.68 13.38 -10.48
N SER A 62 -12.44 13.47 -9.38
CA SER A 62 -13.69 14.25 -9.31
C SER A 62 -13.53 15.77 -9.54
N GLN A 63 -12.31 16.31 -9.42
CA GLN A 63 -12.03 17.74 -9.60
C GLN A 63 -11.50 18.07 -11.00
N ASP A 64 -10.74 17.17 -11.65
CA ASP A 64 -10.07 17.43 -12.93
C ASP A 64 -10.74 16.77 -14.15
N ALA A 65 -11.68 15.84 -13.95
CA ALA A 65 -12.50 15.29 -15.01
C ALA A 65 -13.98 15.53 -14.73
N GLU A 66 -14.66 16.30 -15.57
CA GLU A 66 -16.14 16.43 -15.59
C GLU A 66 -16.88 15.08 -15.84
N ARG A 67 -16.22 13.91 -15.72
CA ARG A 67 -16.78 12.58 -16.01
C ARG A 67 -16.25 11.42 -15.15
N SER A 68 -15.57 11.64 -14.03
CA SER A 68 -15.19 10.54 -13.13
C SER A 68 -15.92 10.61 -11.80
N THR A 69 -16.79 9.63 -11.57
CA THR A 69 -17.40 9.39 -10.27
C THR A 69 -16.56 8.34 -9.53
N PRO A 70 -16.00 8.67 -8.36
CA PRO A 70 -15.39 7.66 -7.51
C PRO A 70 -16.45 6.75 -6.90
N LEU A 71 -16.30 5.44 -7.05
CA LEU A 71 -17.06 4.48 -6.26
C LEU A 71 -16.35 4.30 -4.91
N SER A 72 -16.84 5.01 -3.89
CA SER A 72 -16.42 4.81 -2.50
C SER A 72 -17.30 3.76 -1.83
N SER A 73 -16.75 2.60 -1.50
CA SER A 73 -17.36 1.69 -0.51
C SER A 73 -16.32 1.24 0.52
N THR A 74 -16.57 1.59 1.78
CA THR A 74 -15.82 1.13 2.97
C THR A 74 -15.99 -0.36 3.27
N GLU A 75 -16.78 -1.08 2.47
CA GLU A 75 -17.00 -2.52 2.58
C GLU A 75 -16.29 -3.24 1.42
N LYS A 76 -15.62 -4.36 1.71
CA LYS A 76 -15.13 -5.30 0.70
C LYS A 76 -16.32 -5.73 -0.16
N ARG A 77 -16.50 -5.10 -1.33
CA ARG A 77 -17.44 -5.59 -2.34
C ARG A 77 -16.72 -6.67 -3.14
N GLU A 78 -17.32 -7.85 -3.20
CA GLU A 78 -16.89 -8.91 -4.10
C GLU A 78 -17.14 -8.43 -5.54
N SER A 79 -16.06 -8.31 -6.30
CA SER A 79 -16.11 -8.04 -7.73
C SER A 79 -15.50 -9.22 -8.46
N GLU A 80 -16.28 -9.88 -9.31
CA GLU A 80 -15.80 -10.93 -10.18
C GLU A 80 -15.53 -10.35 -11.57
N THR A 81 -14.31 -10.52 -12.07
CA THR A 81 -13.96 -10.13 -13.45
C THR A 81 -14.30 -11.28 -14.39
N THR A 82 -15.21 -11.04 -15.33
CA THR A 82 -15.55 -12.01 -16.38
C THR A 82 -14.97 -11.53 -17.71
N GLY A 83 -13.71 -11.88 -17.96
CA GLY A 83 -13.05 -11.67 -19.25
C GLY A 83 -12.22 -10.39 -19.34
N VAL A 84 -10.92 -10.57 -19.59
CA VAL A 84 -10.01 -9.52 -20.02
C VAL A 84 -9.56 -9.86 -21.43
N SER A 85 -9.79 -8.95 -22.39
CA SER A 85 -9.37 -9.17 -23.77
C SER A 85 -7.89 -8.83 -23.94
N ASP A 86 -7.13 -9.69 -24.63
CA ASP A 86 -5.67 -9.55 -24.81
C ASP A 86 -5.26 -8.32 -25.67
N THR A 87 -6.22 -7.71 -26.38
CA THR A 87 -5.98 -6.69 -27.42
C THR A 87 -6.75 -5.38 -27.27
N THR A 88 -7.77 -5.33 -26.41
CA THR A 88 -8.67 -4.15 -26.28
C THR A 88 -8.76 -3.73 -24.82
N SER A 89 -8.73 -2.42 -24.59
CA SER A 89 -8.83 -1.76 -23.28
C SER A 89 -10.17 -1.95 -22.57
N SER A 90 -11.03 -2.85 -23.06
CA SER A 90 -12.34 -3.15 -22.49
C SER A 90 -12.21 -4.25 -21.43
N PHE A 91 -12.49 -3.89 -20.19
CA PHE A 91 -12.58 -4.82 -19.07
C PHE A 91 -14.05 -5.02 -18.73
N SER A 92 -14.50 -6.24 -18.46
CA SER A 92 -15.85 -6.48 -17.94
C SER A 92 -15.75 -6.88 -16.47
N MET A 93 -16.41 -6.12 -15.60
CA MET A 93 -16.45 -6.40 -14.16
C MET A 93 -17.88 -6.49 -13.68
N THR A 94 -18.18 -7.52 -12.88
CA THR A 94 -19.43 -7.69 -12.15
C THR A 94 -19.33 -7.03 -10.79
N GLN A 95 -20.12 -6.00 -10.53
CA GLN A 95 -20.29 -5.40 -9.20
C GLN A 95 -21.53 -5.99 -8.51
N CYS A 96 -21.39 -6.48 -7.28
CA CYS A 96 -22.50 -6.88 -6.42
C CYS A 96 -22.82 -5.78 -5.41
N ASP A 97 -23.96 -5.09 -5.57
CA ASP A 97 -24.46 -4.13 -4.58
C ASP A 97 -25.38 -4.86 -3.57
N ASN A 98 -24.94 -4.93 -2.31
CA ASN A 98 -25.68 -5.47 -1.16
C ASN A 98 -26.45 -6.79 -1.43
N GLY A 99 -25.91 -7.64 -2.30
CA GLY A 99 -26.41 -8.99 -2.59
C GLY A 99 -27.49 -9.12 -3.67
N THR A 100 -27.88 -8.07 -4.40
CA THR A 100 -29.04 -8.20 -5.32
C THR A 100 -28.83 -7.73 -6.76
N GLU A 101 -27.89 -6.85 -7.04
CA GLU A 101 -27.68 -6.34 -8.40
C GLU A 101 -26.26 -6.60 -8.89
N THR A 102 -26.15 -7.32 -10.02
CA THR A 102 -24.93 -7.51 -10.80
C THR A 102 -24.90 -6.50 -11.94
N ARG A 103 -23.87 -5.68 -12.02
CA ARG A 103 -23.65 -4.76 -13.15
C ARG A 103 -22.36 -5.08 -13.88
N THR A 104 -22.42 -5.07 -15.21
CA THR A 104 -21.25 -5.18 -16.09
C THR A 104 -20.87 -3.80 -16.61
N LEU A 105 -19.65 -3.36 -16.31
CA LEU A 105 -19.08 -2.10 -16.80
C LEU A 105 -17.97 -2.40 -17.81
N HIS A 106 -17.78 -1.52 -18.80
CA HIS A 106 -16.74 -1.60 -19.84
C HIS A 106 -15.83 -0.36 -19.84
N PRO A 107 -15.07 -0.09 -18.76
CA PRO A 107 -14.13 1.01 -18.75
C PRO A 107 -13.02 0.82 -19.77
N ARG A 108 -12.52 1.96 -20.31
CA ARG A 108 -11.28 2.00 -21.11
C ARG A 108 -10.02 1.95 -20.24
N HIS A 109 -10.14 2.38 -18.99
CA HIS A 109 -9.05 2.39 -18.03
C HIS A 109 -9.45 1.77 -16.70
N ILE A 110 -8.61 0.90 -16.15
CA ILE A 110 -8.72 0.39 -14.78
C ILE A 110 -7.48 0.79 -13.98
N ILE A 111 -7.69 1.35 -12.79
CA ILE A 111 -6.64 1.63 -11.81
C ILE A 111 -6.82 0.67 -10.63
N GLN A 112 -5.86 -0.24 -10.43
CA GLN A 112 -5.82 -1.09 -9.24
C GLN A 112 -5.18 -0.30 -8.07
N ALA A 113 -6.03 0.13 -7.13
CA ALA A 113 -5.71 0.89 -5.92
C ALA A 113 -5.93 0.06 -4.64
N THR A 114 -5.64 -1.25 -4.69
CA THR A 114 -5.82 -2.21 -3.59
C THR A 114 -4.74 -2.10 -2.50
N GLY A 115 -3.80 -1.17 -2.63
CA GLY A 115 -2.69 -0.96 -1.69
C GLY A 115 -1.41 -1.71 -2.07
N GLN A 116 -0.27 -1.20 -1.60
CA GLN A 116 1.07 -1.69 -1.98
C GLN A 116 1.36 -3.12 -1.51
N SER A 117 0.79 -3.52 -0.37
CA SER A 117 0.90 -4.85 0.20
C SER A 117 -0.14 -5.77 -0.43
N GLY A 118 0.29 -6.73 -1.25
CA GLY A 118 -0.57 -7.73 -1.89
C GLY A 118 -0.97 -8.86 -0.93
N LYS A 119 -0.96 -10.11 -1.40
CA LYS A 119 -1.28 -11.27 -0.55
C LYS A 119 -0.32 -11.39 0.63
N LYS A 120 -0.79 -11.91 1.77
CA LYS A 120 0.10 -12.32 2.86
C LYS A 120 1.19 -13.25 2.34
N HIS A 121 2.43 -13.02 2.77
CA HIS A 121 3.55 -13.88 2.42
C HIS A 121 3.81 -14.83 3.57
N LEU A 122 3.14 -15.98 3.56
CA LEU A 122 3.35 -17.05 4.52
C LEU A 122 4.16 -18.17 3.83
N PRO A 123 5.45 -18.35 4.16
CA PRO A 123 6.22 -19.45 3.60
C PRO A 123 5.60 -20.79 4.00
N ALA A 124 5.60 -21.76 3.08
CA ALA A 124 5.19 -23.12 3.40
C ALA A 124 6.33 -23.80 4.18
N PHE A 125 6.09 -24.10 5.46
CA PHE A 125 7.00 -24.86 6.28
C PHE A 125 6.53 -26.31 6.38
N LYS A 126 7.48 -27.25 6.40
CA LYS A 126 7.18 -28.65 6.70
C LYS A 126 6.54 -28.74 8.10
N GLY A 127 5.50 -29.57 8.27
CA GLY A 127 4.87 -29.86 9.56
C GLY A 127 4.02 -28.72 10.11
N MET A 128 3.61 -27.77 9.27
CA MET A 128 2.78 -26.63 9.69
C MET A 128 1.40 -27.08 10.17
N GLU A 129 0.86 -28.09 9.50
CA GLU A 129 -0.37 -28.82 9.82
C GLU A 129 -0.28 -29.65 11.10
N ASP A 130 0.95 -29.97 11.56
CA ASP A 130 1.18 -30.81 12.74
C ASP A 130 1.25 -30.01 14.04
N PHE A 131 1.22 -28.67 13.97
CA PHE A 131 1.28 -27.82 15.16
C PHE A 131 0.07 -28.09 16.07
N SER A 132 0.32 -28.56 17.29
CA SER A 132 -0.72 -29.08 18.19
C SER A 132 -0.87 -28.25 19.47
N ARG A 133 -0.43 -26.99 19.45
CA ARG A 133 -0.61 -26.03 20.54
C ARG A 133 -1.76 -25.08 20.20
N ASP A 134 -1.76 -23.88 20.76
CA ASP A 134 -2.93 -23.02 20.73
C ASP A 134 -3.17 -22.46 19.32
N ARG A 135 -2.19 -21.74 18.75
CA ARG A 135 -2.40 -21.04 17.47
C ARG A 135 -1.14 -20.86 16.64
N ILE A 136 -1.31 -20.93 15.32
CA ILE A 136 -0.30 -20.62 14.31
C ILE A 136 -0.94 -19.78 13.21
N PHE A 137 -0.44 -18.55 12.97
CA PHE A 137 -1.10 -17.62 12.05
C PHE A 137 -0.14 -16.59 11.44
N HIS A 138 -0.57 -15.92 10.37
CA HIS A 138 0.14 -14.78 9.80
C HIS A 138 -0.26 -13.48 10.51
N SER A 139 0.65 -12.50 10.62
CA SER A 139 0.39 -11.25 11.35
C SER A 139 -0.86 -10.47 10.92
N SER A 140 -1.30 -10.63 9.66
CA SER A 140 -2.55 -10.03 9.14
C SER A 140 -3.82 -10.59 9.78
N GLU A 141 -3.73 -11.73 10.45
CA GLU A 141 -4.82 -12.45 11.10
C GLU A 141 -4.70 -12.38 12.63
N HIS A 142 -3.80 -11.53 13.15
CA HIS A 142 -3.59 -11.37 14.58
C HIS A 142 -4.86 -10.85 15.25
N PRO A 143 -5.51 -11.65 16.12
CA PRO A 143 -6.75 -11.25 16.77
C PRO A 143 -6.51 -10.43 18.05
N GLY A 144 -5.25 -10.16 18.40
CA GLY A 144 -4.83 -9.71 19.73
C GLY A 144 -4.32 -10.87 20.59
N ALA A 145 -3.39 -10.56 21.49
CA ALA A 145 -2.90 -11.49 22.50
C ALA A 145 -4.03 -11.88 23.45
N ASN A 146 -4.17 -13.17 23.74
CA ASN A 146 -5.21 -13.64 24.67
C ASN A 146 -4.88 -13.14 26.09
N PRO A 147 -5.76 -12.35 26.75
CA PRO A 147 -5.51 -11.79 28.07
C PRO A 147 -5.44 -12.86 29.19
N GLU A 148 -5.96 -14.06 28.96
CA GLU A 148 -5.99 -15.16 29.95
C GLU A 148 -4.75 -16.06 29.86
N SER A 149 -3.74 -15.70 29.06
CA SER A 149 -2.61 -16.57 28.69
C SER A 149 -1.27 -16.13 29.29
N MET A 150 -1.30 -15.59 30.51
CA MET A 150 -0.09 -15.18 31.23
C MET A 150 0.90 -16.35 31.35
N GLY A 151 2.17 -16.10 31.03
CA GLY A 151 3.26 -17.08 31.10
C GLY A 151 3.38 -18.01 29.89
N LYS A 152 2.47 -17.93 28.89
CA LYS A 152 2.62 -18.69 27.65
C LYS A 152 3.81 -18.23 26.82
N LYS A 153 4.38 -19.14 26.05
CA LYS A 153 5.50 -18.88 25.15
C LYS A 153 4.99 -18.52 23.76
N THR A 154 5.46 -17.41 23.20
CA THR A 154 5.15 -17.03 21.82
C THR A 154 6.42 -16.85 21.01
N ILE A 155 6.41 -17.37 19.77
CA ILE A 155 7.43 -17.05 18.77
C ILE A 155 6.86 -16.11 17.71
N VAL A 156 7.52 -14.98 17.51
CA VAL A 156 7.22 -14.03 16.43
C VAL A 156 8.31 -14.13 15.35
N VAL A 157 7.97 -14.67 14.19
CA VAL A 157 8.89 -14.82 13.05
C VAL A 157 8.85 -13.57 12.18
N GLY A 158 9.92 -12.77 12.23
CA GLY A 158 10.02 -11.45 11.60
C GLY A 158 10.54 -10.41 12.58
N SER A 159 10.99 -9.27 12.07
CA SER A 159 11.69 -8.25 12.88
C SER A 159 11.43 -6.79 12.44
N CYS A 160 10.38 -6.57 11.65
CA CYS A 160 9.99 -5.24 11.17
C CYS A 160 8.77 -4.72 11.97
N ASN A 161 8.06 -3.69 11.49
CA ASN A 161 6.92 -3.06 12.19
C ASN A 161 5.95 -4.07 12.83
N SER A 162 5.29 -4.93 12.02
CA SER A 162 4.28 -5.87 12.54
C SER A 162 4.82 -6.83 13.60
N ALA A 163 6.09 -7.24 13.50
CA ALA A 163 6.69 -8.13 14.48
C ALA A 163 6.87 -7.42 15.84
N ASN A 164 7.33 -6.17 15.82
CA ASN A 164 7.54 -5.39 17.04
C ASN A 164 6.21 -5.01 17.70
N ASP A 165 5.21 -4.58 16.92
CA ASP A 165 3.88 -4.22 17.44
C ASP A 165 3.18 -5.43 18.09
N ILE A 166 3.24 -6.60 17.43
CA ILE A 166 2.66 -7.84 17.97
C ILE A 166 3.45 -8.35 19.18
N ALA A 167 4.79 -8.26 19.14
CA ALA A 167 5.60 -8.63 20.29
C ALA A 167 5.27 -7.78 21.52
N GLN A 168 5.04 -6.47 21.33
CA GLN A 168 4.58 -5.59 22.40
C GLN A 168 3.23 -6.03 22.97
N ASP A 169 2.24 -6.31 22.13
CA ASP A 169 0.90 -6.79 22.56
C ASP A 169 1.00 -8.07 23.41
N PHE A 170 1.84 -9.03 23.00
CA PHE A 170 2.10 -10.24 23.80
C PHE A 170 2.81 -9.94 25.12
N VAL A 171 3.85 -9.12 25.12
CA VAL A 171 4.58 -8.73 26.35
C VAL A 171 3.65 -8.05 27.35
N GLU A 172 2.78 -7.14 26.89
CA GLU A 172 1.81 -6.44 27.73
C GLU A 172 0.80 -7.39 28.39
N ARG A 173 0.65 -8.62 27.86
CA ARG A 173 -0.26 -9.67 28.36
C ARG A 173 0.49 -10.76 29.12
N GLY A 174 1.78 -10.55 29.39
CA GLY A 174 2.60 -11.41 30.23
C GLY A 174 3.10 -12.68 29.55
N TYR A 175 3.19 -12.70 28.22
CA TYR A 175 3.79 -13.82 27.48
C TYR A 175 5.32 -13.78 27.58
N ASP A 176 5.94 -14.95 27.48
CA ASP A 176 7.37 -15.10 27.18
C ASP A 176 7.59 -15.04 25.67
N VAL A 177 8.07 -13.90 25.18
CA VAL A 177 8.16 -13.62 23.74
C VAL A 177 9.57 -13.83 23.22
N THR A 178 9.70 -14.64 22.16
CA THR A 178 10.93 -14.75 21.37
C THR A 178 10.69 -14.29 19.93
N MET A 179 11.43 -13.29 19.49
CA MET A 179 11.43 -12.79 18.12
C MET A 179 12.54 -13.47 17.31
N VAL A 180 12.19 -14.02 16.14
CA VAL A 180 13.13 -14.61 15.19
C VAL A 180 13.47 -13.59 14.12
N GLN A 181 14.70 -13.10 14.15
CA GLN A 181 15.23 -12.17 13.16
C GLN A 181 16.13 -12.91 12.18
N ARG A 182 15.62 -13.22 10.98
CA ARG A 182 16.43 -13.86 9.92
C ARG A 182 17.55 -12.95 9.40
N SER A 183 17.22 -11.69 9.14
CA SER A 183 18.13 -10.69 8.56
C SER A 183 18.02 -9.37 9.32
N SER A 184 19.02 -8.50 9.19
CA SER A 184 19.00 -7.19 9.84
C SER A 184 17.79 -6.34 9.48
N THR A 185 17.43 -5.42 10.37
CA THR A 185 16.35 -4.44 10.18
C THR A 185 16.91 -3.02 10.19
N CYS A 186 16.42 -2.14 9.33
CA CYS A 186 16.73 -0.70 9.43
C CYS A 186 15.82 -0.09 10.50
N VAL A 187 16.39 0.30 11.64
CA VAL A 187 15.64 0.88 12.76
C VAL A 187 15.90 2.38 12.83
N VAL A 188 14.83 3.15 13.02
CA VAL A 188 14.91 4.59 13.29
C VAL A 188 13.80 4.95 14.27
N SER A 189 14.05 5.85 15.21
CA SER A 189 13.00 6.30 16.12
C SER A 189 11.98 7.21 15.41
N SER A 190 10.76 7.23 15.94
CA SER A 190 9.74 8.20 15.51
C SER A 190 10.21 9.64 15.74
N ASP A 191 10.94 9.89 16.83
CA ASP A 191 11.58 11.18 17.13
C ASP A 191 12.57 11.59 16.05
N SER A 192 13.55 10.74 15.71
CA SER A 192 14.49 10.99 14.61
C SER A 192 13.79 11.17 13.27
N THR A 193 12.73 10.41 13.02
CA THR A 193 11.94 10.54 11.79
C THR A 193 11.28 11.92 11.68
N LEU A 194 10.61 12.39 12.74
CA LEU A 194 9.88 13.67 12.72
C LEU A 194 10.79 14.88 12.88
N ASN A 195 11.73 14.83 13.83
CA ASN A 195 12.54 15.96 14.26
C ASN A 195 13.89 16.08 13.53
N ILE A 196 14.23 15.12 12.67
CA ILE A 196 15.45 15.18 11.84
C ILE A 196 15.11 14.95 10.37
N ALA A 197 14.53 13.81 10.02
CA ALA A 197 14.34 13.45 8.61
C ALA A 197 13.26 14.29 7.91
N PHE A 198 12.17 14.62 8.61
CA PHE A 198 11.04 15.39 8.07
C PHE A 198 10.87 16.79 8.69
N LYS A 199 11.84 17.23 9.50
CA LYS A 199 11.76 18.52 10.18
C LYS A 199 11.59 19.67 9.18
N GLY A 200 10.62 20.53 9.42
CA GLY A 200 10.31 21.68 8.57
C GLY A 200 9.52 21.34 7.30
N LEU A 201 9.13 20.07 7.08
CA LEU A 201 8.41 19.68 5.86
C LEU A 201 6.90 19.59 6.08
N TYR A 202 6.46 18.99 7.19
CA TYR A 202 5.04 18.75 7.49
C TYR A 202 4.60 19.29 8.87
N ASP A 203 5.34 20.27 9.40
CA ASP A 203 4.99 20.95 10.65
C ASP A 203 4.33 22.33 10.40
N ALA A 204 3.89 22.98 11.47
CA ALA A 204 3.19 24.27 11.41
C ALA A 204 4.02 25.42 10.80
N THR A 205 5.33 25.25 10.71
CA THR A 205 6.27 26.21 10.10
C THR A 205 6.76 25.77 8.71
N GLY A 206 6.31 24.62 8.24
CA GLY A 206 6.65 24.08 6.94
C GLY A 206 5.98 24.81 5.78
N PRO A 207 6.36 24.46 4.53
CA PRO A 207 5.74 25.00 3.34
C PRO A 207 4.29 24.46 3.19
N PRO A 208 3.50 24.97 2.22
CA PRO A 208 2.24 24.34 1.83
C PRO A 208 2.40 22.84 1.57
N THR A 209 1.35 22.06 1.82
CA THR A 209 1.42 20.59 1.75
C THR A 209 1.82 20.10 0.36
N GLU A 210 1.35 20.78 -0.70
CA GLU A 210 1.72 20.47 -2.08
C GLU A 210 3.22 20.65 -2.37
N ASP A 211 3.86 21.66 -1.77
CA ASP A 211 5.29 21.92 -1.93
C ASP A 211 6.10 20.91 -1.12
N ALA A 212 5.63 20.58 0.09
CA ALA A 212 6.19 19.52 0.92
C ALA A 212 6.18 18.15 0.20
N ASP A 213 5.06 17.83 -0.46
CA ASP A 213 4.93 16.60 -1.24
C ASP A 213 5.80 16.59 -2.49
N LEU A 214 6.02 17.76 -3.12
CA LEU A 214 6.87 17.91 -4.32
C LEU A 214 8.36 17.76 -3.98
N TYR A 215 8.79 18.16 -2.78
CA TYR A 215 10.20 18.23 -2.40
C TYR A 215 11.01 16.96 -2.69
N PRO A 216 10.59 15.74 -2.27
CA PRO A 216 11.35 14.52 -2.56
C PRO A 216 11.49 14.22 -4.05
N TRP A 217 10.50 14.64 -4.86
CA TRP A 217 10.45 14.39 -6.31
C TRP A 217 11.10 15.50 -7.14
N SER A 218 11.44 16.64 -6.52
CA SER A 218 12.22 17.70 -7.15
C SER A 218 13.71 17.37 -7.26
N ILE A 219 14.16 16.33 -6.56
CA ILE A 219 15.56 15.92 -6.47
C ILE A 219 15.74 14.61 -7.25
N PRO A 220 16.69 14.53 -8.20
CA PRO A 220 17.00 13.27 -8.88
C PRO A 220 17.29 12.16 -7.87
N SER A 221 16.70 10.99 -8.03
CA SER A 221 16.72 9.92 -7.02
C SER A 221 18.12 9.50 -6.55
N ARG A 222 19.12 9.55 -7.44
CA ARG A 222 20.54 9.31 -7.09
C ARG A 222 21.09 10.36 -6.12
N LEU A 223 20.76 11.63 -6.35
CA LEU A 223 21.12 12.73 -5.46
C LEU A 223 20.32 12.64 -4.16
N PHE A 224 19.03 12.32 -4.23
CA PHE A 224 18.19 12.11 -3.06
C PHE A 224 18.76 10.98 -2.18
N LYS A 225 19.17 9.86 -2.77
CA LYS A 225 19.85 8.77 -2.04
C LYS A 225 21.12 9.23 -1.33
N ALA A 226 21.97 10.03 -1.99
CA ALA A 226 23.18 10.58 -1.38
C ALA A 226 22.87 11.57 -0.24
N GLN A 227 21.82 12.37 -0.38
CA GLN A 227 21.32 13.22 0.71
C GLN A 227 20.82 12.37 1.88
N GLN A 228 20.04 11.32 1.61
CA GLN A 228 19.51 10.45 2.66
C GLN A 228 20.60 9.71 3.43
N ALA A 229 21.75 9.43 2.82
CA ALA A 229 22.90 8.90 3.57
C ALA A 229 23.39 9.85 4.67
N LYS A 230 23.40 11.17 4.40
CA LYS A 230 23.75 12.18 5.41
C LYS A 230 22.68 12.30 6.50
N VAL A 231 21.40 12.28 6.11
CA VAL A 231 20.28 12.28 7.08
C VAL A 231 20.39 11.06 7.99
N THR A 232 20.65 9.89 7.42
CA THR A 232 20.79 8.63 8.15
C THR A 232 21.94 8.67 9.16
N GLN A 233 23.06 9.31 8.81
CA GLN A 233 24.15 9.53 9.75
C GLN A 233 23.70 10.31 10.99
N VAL A 234 22.93 11.38 10.80
CA VAL A 234 22.44 12.23 11.90
C VAL A 234 21.37 11.50 12.72
N THR A 235 20.44 10.78 12.09
CA THR A 235 19.44 9.98 12.81
C THR A 235 20.10 8.87 13.62
N ASN A 236 21.10 8.19 13.06
CA ASN A 236 21.83 7.14 13.78
C ASN A 236 22.64 7.70 14.97
N GLN A 237 23.13 8.94 14.89
CA GLN A 237 23.76 9.62 16.03
C GLN A 237 22.74 9.91 17.14
N ASN A 238 21.55 10.40 16.79
CA ASN A 238 20.48 10.64 17.75
C ASN A 238 20.00 9.34 18.39
N ASP A 239 19.86 8.29 17.58
CA ASP A 239 19.37 6.97 18.01
C ASP A 239 20.49 6.04 18.54
N ALA A 240 21.72 6.55 18.75
CA ALA A 240 22.88 5.74 19.05
C ALA A 240 22.68 4.82 20.28
N LYS A 241 22.02 5.32 21.32
CA LYS A 241 21.70 4.53 22.52
C LYS A 241 20.77 3.37 22.22
N THR A 242 19.73 3.59 21.41
CA THR A 242 18.78 2.56 21.00
C THR A 242 19.46 1.52 20.12
N ILE A 243 20.26 1.97 19.14
CA ILE A 243 21.01 1.10 18.24
C ILE A 243 22.00 0.20 19.02
N GLU A 244 22.78 0.78 19.93
CA GLU A 244 23.72 0.03 20.77
C GLU A 244 22.99 -0.96 21.70
N GLY A 245 21.87 -0.53 22.30
CA GLY A 245 21.05 -1.39 23.15
C GLY A 245 20.50 -2.60 22.38
N LEU A 246 19.99 -2.38 21.16
CA LEU A 246 19.50 -3.42 20.29
C LEU A 246 20.60 -4.42 19.91
N ASP A 247 21.79 -3.94 19.54
CA ASP A 247 22.90 -4.84 19.19
C ASP A 247 23.35 -5.70 20.39
N LYS A 248 23.41 -5.11 21.58
CA LYS A 248 23.70 -5.84 22.84
C LYS A 248 22.64 -6.90 23.16
N ALA A 249 21.37 -6.61 22.87
CA ALA A 249 20.27 -7.57 23.01
C ALA A 249 20.24 -8.64 21.90
N GLY A 250 21.16 -8.59 20.93
CA GLY A 250 21.25 -9.54 19.82
C GLY A 250 20.39 -9.19 18.61
N PHE A 251 19.71 -8.05 18.60
CA PHE A 251 18.95 -7.55 17.46
C PHE A 251 19.87 -6.83 16.48
N LYS A 252 20.04 -7.37 15.28
CA LYS A 252 20.91 -6.81 14.25
C LYS A 252 20.23 -5.70 13.47
N VAL A 253 20.83 -4.52 13.51
CA VAL A 253 20.38 -3.35 12.78
C VAL A 253 21.23 -3.09 11.53
N ASP A 254 20.65 -2.44 10.53
CA ASP A 254 21.37 -1.90 9.37
C ASP A 254 20.98 -0.43 9.11
N SER A 255 21.75 0.27 8.28
CA SER A 255 21.48 1.67 7.92
C SER A 255 20.74 1.81 6.58
N GLY A 256 20.04 0.77 6.15
CA GLY A 256 19.39 0.73 4.84
C GLY A 256 20.39 0.55 3.67
N PRO A 257 19.88 0.54 2.43
CA PRO A 257 20.69 0.27 1.25
C PRO A 257 21.71 1.39 1.01
N SER A 258 23.01 1.06 1.01
CA SER A 258 24.09 2.06 0.90
C SER A 258 23.97 3.17 1.96
N ASP A 259 23.62 2.79 3.19
CA ASP A 259 23.52 3.67 4.36
C ASP A 259 22.53 4.83 4.20
N SER A 260 21.55 4.68 3.29
CA SER A 260 20.58 5.73 2.94
C SER A 260 19.23 5.62 3.66
N GLY A 261 19.20 4.82 4.73
CA GLY A 261 18.14 4.82 5.73
C GLY A 261 16.81 4.26 5.26
N ILE A 262 15.80 4.53 6.08
CA ILE A 262 14.45 3.98 5.95
C ILE A 262 13.76 4.38 4.65
N LEU A 263 13.91 5.63 4.20
CA LEU A 263 13.20 6.15 3.02
C LEU A 263 13.63 5.42 1.76
N MET A 264 14.94 5.26 1.57
CA MET A 264 15.46 4.52 0.41
C MET A 264 15.18 3.03 0.52
N LYS A 265 15.20 2.46 1.73
CA LYS A 265 14.79 1.05 1.94
C LYS A 265 13.32 0.85 1.56
N TYR A 266 12.45 1.78 1.93
CA TYR A 266 11.05 1.77 1.56
C TYR A 266 10.85 1.91 0.04
N PHE A 267 11.48 2.87 -0.63
CA PHE A 267 11.36 3.03 -2.09
C PHE A 267 11.89 1.83 -2.87
N GLN A 268 12.99 1.20 -2.42
CA GLN A 268 13.57 0.07 -3.15
C GLN A 268 12.87 -1.26 -2.88
N ARG A 269 12.43 -1.50 -1.64
CA ARG A 269 11.93 -2.83 -1.20
C ARG A 269 10.50 -2.82 -0.68
N GLY A 270 10.02 -1.71 -0.13
CA GLY A 270 8.69 -1.62 0.51
C GLY A 270 8.62 -2.28 1.89
N GLY A 271 9.77 -2.60 2.51
CA GLY A 271 9.84 -3.27 3.81
C GLY A 271 11.28 -3.47 4.29
N GLY A 272 11.46 -4.19 5.40
CA GLY A 272 12.78 -4.42 6.01
C GLY A 272 13.21 -3.32 7.00
N TYR A 273 12.26 -2.50 7.46
CA TYR A 273 12.50 -1.41 8.40
C TYR A 273 11.54 -1.48 9.59
N TYR A 274 11.91 -0.77 10.65
CA TYR A 274 11.08 -0.53 11.82
C TYR A 274 11.17 0.96 12.21
N ILE A 275 10.01 1.60 12.39
CA ILE A 275 9.93 2.92 13.03
C ILE A 275 9.64 2.68 14.51
N ASP A 276 10.63 2.92 15.35
CA ASP A 276 10.52 2.69 16.77
C ASP A 276 9.65 3.74 17.45
N VAL A 277 8.56 3.27 18.04
CA VAL A 277 7.63 4.07 18.87
C VAL A 277 7.69 3.65 20.35
N GLY A 278 8.72 2.90 20.73
CA GLY A 278 8.95 2.42 22.10
C GLY A 278 9.14 0.91 22.22
N GLY A 279 8.83 0.14 21.15
CA GLY A 279 8.96 -1.32 21.14
C GLY A 279 10.41 -1.80 21.25
N SER A 280 11.38 -1.02 20.75
CA SER A 280 12.81 -1.37 20.87
C SER A 280 13.25 -1.50 22.32
N GLN A 281 12.68 -0.70 23.23
CA GLN A 281 13.03 -0.76 24.65
C GLN A 281 12.67 -2.12 25.27
N LEU A 282 11.60 -2.77 24.82
CA LEU A 282 11.22 -4.11 25.29
C LEU A 282 12.28 -5.17 24.94
N THR A 283 12.92 -5.02 23.78
CA THR A 283 14.04 -5.87 23.38
C THR A 283 15.29 -5.55 24.20
N ILE A 284 15.60 -4.27 24.40
CA ILE A 284 16.74 -3.80 25.20
C ILE A 284 16.64 -4.30 26.66
N ASP A 285 15.44 -4.27 27.23
CA ASP A 285 15.15 -4.73 28.59
C ASP A 285 15.10 -6.26 28.71
N GLY A 286 15.23 -7.00 27.61
CA GLY A 286 15.16 -8.46 27.58
C GLY A 286 13.75 -9.05 27.73
N LYS A 287 12.69 -8.23 27.64
CA LYS A 287 11.29 -8.69 27.64
C LYS A 287 10.92 -9.39 26.33
N VAL A 288 11.57 -9.01 25.23
CA VAL A 288 11.54 -9.73 23.96
C VAL A 288 12.91 -10.34 23.73
N LYS A 289 12.99 -11.67 23.71
CA LYS A 289 14.22 -12.41 23.43
C LYS A 289 14.46 -12.45 21.93
N ILE A 290 15.72 -12.40 21.49
CA ILE A 290 16.06 -12.42 20.06
C ILE A 290 16.76 -13.72 19.70
N LYS A 291 16.24 -14.41 18.66
CA LYS A 291 16.97 -15.44 17.92
C LYS A 291 17.34 -14.91 16.54
N HIS A 292 18.62 -14.65 16.33
CA HIS A 292 19.12 -14.05 15.08
C HIS A 292 19.72 -15.09 14.12
N GLY A 293 19.57 -14.84 12.82
CA GLY A 293 20.41 -15.42 11.76
C GLY A 293 20.07 -16.86 11.37
N GLN A 294 18.97 -17.40 11.89
CA GLN A 294 18.58 -18.80 11.68
C GLN A 294 17.25 -18.88 10.95
N GLU A 295 17.24 -19.58 9.82
CA GLU A 295 16.01 -19.86 9.08
C GLU A 295 15.18 -20.92 9.80
N THR A 296 13.86 -20.74 9.86
CA THR A 296 12.93 -21.77 10.29
C THR A 296 12.93 -22.89 9.26
N SER A 297 13.31 -24.10 9.66
CA SER A 297 13.37 -25.26 8.77
C SER A 297 12.10 -26.10 8.81
N GLN A 298 11.45 -26.19 9.98
CA GLN A 298 10.29 -27.04 10.20
C GLN A 298 9.44 -26.51 11.36
N VAL A 299 8.12 -26.60 11.22
CA VAL A 299 7.17 -26.47 12.32
C VAL A 299 7.04 -27.84 12.99
N LEU A 300 7.18 -27.85 14.31
CA LEU A 300 7.04 -29.04 15.15
C LEU A 300 5.69 -28.99 15.87
N PRO A 301 5.17 -30.11 16.38
CA PRO A 301 3.92 -30.11 17.16
C PRO A 301 3.91 -29.15 18.36
N HIS A 302 5.08 -28.80 18.89
CA HIS A 302 5.23 -27.98 20.09
C HIS A 302 6.05 -26.69 19.87
N GLY A 303 6.40 -26.33 18.63
CA GLY A 303 7.29 -25.19 18.39
C GLY A 303 7.91 -25.12 17.00
N LEU A 304 9.10 -24.54 16.91
CA LEU A 304 9.87 -24.39 15.66
C LEU A 304 11.24 -25.04 15.76
N ARG A 305 11.66 -25.69 14.67
CA ARG A 305 13.06 -26.09 14.43
C ARG A 305 13.71 -25.16 13.42
N PHE A 306 14.99 -24.89 13.64
CA PHE A 306 15.80 -24.02 12.80
C PHE A 306 16.87 -24.79 12.03
N ALA A 307 17.46 -24.13 11.03
CA ALA A 307 18.49 -24.72 10.16
C ALA A 307 19.75 -25.20 10.91
N ASP A 308 20.09 -24.57 12.04
CA ASP A 308 21.18 -25.01 12.95
C ASP A 308 20.81 -26.22 13.82
N GLY A 309 19.59 -26.76 13.67
CA GLY A 309 19.06 -27.88 14.46
C GLY A 309 18.51 -27.49 15.82
N SER A 310 18.64 -26.23 16.24
CA SER A 310 18.03 -25.76 17.50
C SER A 310 16.51 -25.71 17.41
N GLU A 311 15.87 -25.74 18.57
CA GLU A 311 14.41 -25.71 18.69
C GLU A 311 13.98 -24.63 19.67
N LEU A 312 12.80 -24.05 19.42
CA LEU A 312 12.11 -23.18 20.34
C LEU A 312 10.69 -23.71 20.54
N GLU A 313 10.30 -23.92 21.79
CA GLU A 313 8.93 -24.24 22.15
C GLU A 313 8.06 -22.99 22.13
N ALA A 314 6.81 -23.15 21.69
CA ALA A 314 5.82 -22.08 21.71
C ALA A 314 4.41 -22.65 21.86
N ASP A 315 3.57 -21.92 22.60
CA ASP A 315 2.13 -22.13 22.61
C ASP A 315 1.48 -21.42 21.41
N GLU A 316 2.03 -20.27 21.01
CA GLU A 316 1.60 -19.52 19.83
C GLU A 316 2.76 -19.16 18.88
N ILE A 317 2.53 -19.27 17.57
CA ILE A 317 3.49 -18.89 16.53
C ILE A 317 2.86 -17.86 15.60
N VAL A 318 3.52 -16.71 15.47
CA VAL A 318 3.10 -15.65 14.55
C VAL A 318 4.12 -15.45 13.45
N PHE A 319 3.70 -15.57 12.20
CA PHE A 319 4.51 -15.22 11.05
C PHE A 319 4.27 -13.77 10.63
N ALA A 320 5.17 -12.88 11.05
CA ALA A 320 5.26 -11.49 10.60
C ALA A 320 6.17 -11.38 9.37
N THR A 321 5.92 -12.22 8.37
CA THR A 321 6.76 -12.45 7.19
C THR A 321 6.41 -11.55 6.00
N GLY A 322 5.53 -10.57 6.22
CA GLY A 322 5.21 -9.50 5.29
C GLY A 322 4.22 -9.91 4.19
N TYR A 323 4.25 -9.19 3.09
CA TYR A 323 3.29 -9.33 2.00
C TYR A 323 4.01 -9.51 0.66
N GLN A 324 3.33 -10.12 -0.28
CA GLN A 324 3.76 -10.26 -1.65
C GLN A 324 3.50 -8.97 -2.44
N ASN A 325 4.06 -8.91 -3.64
CA ASN A 325 3.87 -7.78 -4.55
C ASN A 325 2.39 -7.67 -4.99
N MET A 326 1.90 -6.44 -5.25
CA MET A 326 0.55 -6.16 -5.77
C MET A 326 0.13 -7.04 -6.97
N ARG A 327 1.09 -7.55 -7.75
CA ARG A 327 0.85 -8.46 -8.88
C ARG A 327 0.13 -9.74 -8.48
N THR A 328 0.31 -10.20 -7.23
CA THR A 328 -0.41 -11.38 -6.74
C THR A 328 -1.89 -11.10 -6.54
N GLU A 329 -2.23 -9.84 -6.23
CA GLU A 329 -3.62 -9.40 -6.13
C GLU A 329 -4.20 -9.21 -7.54
N THR A 330 -3.42 -8.67 -8.47
CA THR A 330 -3.78 -8.63 -9.89
C THR A 330 -4.15 -10.02 -10.41
N ARG A 331 -3.40 -11.05 -10.04
CA ARG A 331 -3.66 -12.44 -10.44
C ARG A 331 -4.99 -12.97 -9.90
N VAL A 332 -5.39 -12.58 -8.69
CA VAL A 332 -6.68 -12.96 -8.10
C VAL A 332 -7.82 -12.27 -8.84
N ILE A 333 -7.70 -10.96 -9.05
CA ILE A 333 -8.80 -10.14 -9.56
C ILE A 333 -8.96 -10.29 -11.07
N PHE A 334 -7.85 -10.36 -11.82
CA PHE A 334 -7.81 -10.28 -13.29
C PHE A 334 -7.22 -11.53 -13.96
N GLY A 335 -6.78 -12.52 -13.19
CA GLY A 335 -6.24 -13.78 -13.72
C GLY A 335 -4.77 -13.71 -14.15
N ASP A 336 -4.23 -14.89 -14.50
CA ASP A 336 -2.81 -15.10 -14.79
C ASP A 336 -2.31 -14.27 -15.96
N LYS A 337 -3.08 -14.21 -17.05
CA LYS A 337 -2.70 -13.49 -18.27
C LYS A 337 -2.38 -12.01 -18.02
N VAL A 338 -3.22 -11.32 -17.26
CA VAL A 338 -3.01 -9.89 -16.95
C VAL A 338 -1.84 -9.74 -16.00
N ALA A 339 -1.78 -10.58 -14.96
CA ALA A 339 -0.70 -10.56 -13.97
C ALA A 339 0.68 -10.82 -14.59
N ASP A 340 0.78 -11.71 -15.58
CA ASP A 340 2.03 -12.04 -16.27
C ASP A 340 2.49 -10.90 -17.20
N ARG A 341 1.55 -10.12 -17.74
CA ARG A 341 1.83 -9.01 -18.66
C ARG A 341 2.33 -7.74 -17.96
N VAL A 342 1.90 -7.48 -16.73
CA VAL A 342 2.27 -6.25 -16.02
C VAL A 342 3.70 -6.28 -15.50
N GLY A 343 4.38 -5.14 -15.39
CA GLY A 343 5.73 -5.06 -14.82
C GLY A 343 5.79 -5.20 -13.29
N ASP A 344 7.00 -5.17 -12.74
CA ASP A 344 7.22 -5.13 -11.30
C ASP A 344 6.69 -3.81 -10.72
N ILE A 345 5.76 -3.90 -9.78
CA ILE A 345 4.94 -2.74 -9.37
C ILE A 345 5.72 -1.74 -8.51
N TRP A 346 6.48 -2.23 -7.54
CA TRP A 346 7.21 -1.39 -6.58
C TRP A 346 8.73 -1.56 -6.73
N GLY A 347 9.46 -0.54 -6.31
CA GLY A 347 10.92 -0.48 -6.42
C GLY A 347 11.37 0.65 -7.35
N LEU A 348 12.69 0.85 -7.38
CA LEU A 348 13.35 1.74 -8.34
C LEU A 348 13.85 0.93 -9.54
N ASP A 349 13.72 1.49 -10.74
CA ASP A 349 14.31 0.95 -11.97
C ASP A 349 15.79 1.35 -12.14
N LYS A 350 16.39 1.03 -13.30
CA LYS A 350 17.80 1.33 -13.61
C LYS A 350 18.10 2.83 -13.71
N GLU A 351 17.08 3.65 -13.99
CA GLU A 351 17.18 5.10 -14.07
C GLU A 351 17.03 5.74 -12.68
N GLY A 352 16.57 4.94 -11.72
CA GLY A 352 16.33 5.35 -10.34
C GLY A 352 14.91 5.88 -10.15
N GLU A 353 14.01 5.58 -11.06
CA GLU A 353 12.63 6.02 -11.01
C GLU A 353 11.73 4.95 -10.41
N MET A 354 10.62 5.37 -9.79
CA MET A 354 9.59 4.42 -9.33
C MET A 354 9.06 3.62 -10.52
N ARG A 355 8.93 2.29 -10.34
CA ARG A 355 8.51 1.36 -11.39
C ARG A 355 7.02 1.53 -11.76
N THR A 356 6.26 0.44 -11.85
CA THR A 356 4.94 0.44 -12.50
C THR A 356 3.84 1.14 -11.70
N ILE A 357 4.00 1.41 -10.39
CA ILE A 357 2.90 1.87 -9.52
C ILE A 357 2.19 3.19 -9.89
N TRP A 358 2.74 4.03 -10.76
CA TRP A 358 2.06 5.26 -11.26
C TRP A 358 2.29 5.50 -12.76
N ARG A 359 2.66 4.43 -13.48
CA ARG A 359 3.12 4.47 -14.87
C ARG A 359 2.46 3.37 -15.67
N ARG A 360 2.75 3.32 -16.97
CA ARG A 360 2.27 2.25 -17.86
C ARG A 360 2.62 0.88 -17.26
N SER A 361 1.59 0.07 -17.07
CA SER A 361 1.77 -1.25 -16.43
C SER A 361 2.38 -2.30 -17.35
N GLY A 362 2.37 -2.09 -18.66
CA GLY A 362 2.63 -3.13 -19.67
C GLY A 362 1.35 -3.70 -20.30
N HIS A 363 0.19 -3.46 -19.68
CA HIS A 363 -1.12 -3.77 -20.25
C HIS A 363 -1.88 -2.47 -20.61
N PRO A 364 -2.29 -2.28 -21.88
CA PRO A 364 -3.06 -1.11 -22.30
C PRO A 364 -4.31 -0.90 -21.44
N GLY A 365 -4.50 0.32 -20.96
CA GLY A 365 -5.66 0.66 -20.14
C GLY A 365 -5.59 0.15 -18.69
N PHE A 366 -4.53 -0.53 -18.27
CA PHE A 366 -4.40 -1.00 -16.89
C PHE A 366 -3.30 -0.26 -16.15
N TRP A 367 -3.60 0.17 -14.92
CA TRP A 367 -2.75 1.01 -14.11
C TRP A 367 -2.74 0.55 -12.66
N PHE A 368 -1.73 0.98 -11.94
CA PHE A 368 -1.64 0.80 -10.50
C PHE A 368 -1.66 2.15 -9.79
N MET A 369 -2.01 2.11 -8.51
CA MET A 369 -1.88 3.23 -7.58
C MET A 369 -1.63 2.69 -6.17
N GLY A 370 -0.75 3.33 -5.42
CA GLY A 370 -0.52 3.01 -4.01
C GLY A 370 0.44 3.99 -3.33
N GLY A 371 1.01 3.58 -2.20
CA GLY A 371 1.89 4.40 -1.38
C GLY A 371 1.17 5.17 -0.26
N ASN A 372 1.93 5.93 0.51
CA ASN A 372 1.44 6.82 1.56
C ASN A 372 0.71 8.05 0.99
N LEU A 373 0.16 8.87 1.89
CA LEU A 373 -0.56 10.10 1.56
C LEU A 373 0.22 11.07 0.67
N ALA A 374 1.48 11.34 1.01
CA ALA A 374 2.31 12.30 0.29
C ALA A 374 2.53 11.88 -1.17
N MET A 375 2.88 10.61 -1.37
CA MET A 375 3.01 10.04 -2.72
C MET A 375 1.68 10.05 -3.45
N SER A 376 0.59 9.71 -2.77
CA SER A 376 -0.72 9.66 -3.40
C SER A 376 -1.15 11.05 -3.89
N ARG A 377 -0.99 12.08 -3.06
CA ARG A 377 -1.30 13.47 -3.46
C ARG A 377 -0.44 13.95 -4.63
N TYR A 378 0.81 13.53 -4.70
CA TYR A 378 1.70 13.88 -5.81
C TYR A 378 1.38 13.11 -7.10
N TYR A 379 1.41 11.78 -7.05
CA TYR A 379 1.35 10.92 -8.22
C TYR A 379 -0.05 10.76 -8.82
N SER A 380 -1.10 10.96 -8.04
CA SER A 380 -2.50 11.00 -8.51
C SER A 380 -2.67 11.87 -9.75
N ARG A 381 -2.14 13.09 -9.69
CA ARG A 381 -2.17 14.07 -10.76
C ARG A 381 -1.39 13.60 -11.99
N LEU A 382 -0.22 13.01 -11.80
CA LEU A 382 0.60 12.50 -12.89
C LEU A 382 -0.06 11.32 -13.60
N LEU A 383 -0.70 10.42 -12.86
CA LEU A 383 -1.45 9.30 -13.42
C LEU A 383 -2.69 9.80 -14.18
N ALA A 384 -3.45 10.72 -13.60
CA ALA A 384 -4.62 11.32 -14.24
C ALA A 384 -4.27 12.03 -15.55
N LEU A 385 -3.18 12.79 -15.58
CA LEU A 385 -2.70 13.47 -16.80
C LEU A 385 -2.27 12.47 -17.89
N GLN A 386 -1.62 11.37 -17.52
CA GLN A 386 -1.27 10.31 -18.48
C GLN A 386 -2.51 9.67 -19.11
N ILE A 387 -3.53 9.39 -18.29
CA ILE A 387 -4.81 8.84 -18.77
C ILE A 387 -5.52 9.85 -19.65
N LYS A 388 -5.63 11.11 -19.21
CA LYS A 388 -6.26 12.18 -20.00
C LYS A 388 -5.56 12.38 -21.35
N ALA A 389 -4.24 12.30 -21.40
CA ALA A 389 -3.49 12.41 -22.64
C ALA A 389 -3.80 11.27 -23.62
N LEU A 390 -4.08 10.04 -23.14
CA LEU A 390 -4.54 8.94 -24.00
C LEU A 390 -5.97 9.18 -24.51
N GLU A 391 -6.85 9.64 -23.62
CA GLU A 391 -8.25 9.93 -23.93
C GLU A 391 -8.42 11.06 -24.96
N GLU A 392 -7.53 12.06 -24.92
CA GLU A 392 -7.49 13.17 -25.87
C GLU A 392 -6.64 12.87 -27.13
N GLY A 393 -6.05 11.68 -27.24
CA GLY A 393 -5.19 11.31 -28.36
C GLY A 393 -3.87 12.10 -28.45
N VAL A 394 -3.45 12.74 -27.35
CA VAL A 394 -2.15 13.45 -27.24
C VAL A 394 -0.99 12.45 -27.22
N THR A 395 -1.23 11.24 -26.71
CA THR A 395 -0.28 10.12 -26.75
C THR A 395 -1.01 8.82 -27.06
N SER A 396 -0.26 7.79 -27.49
CA SER A 396 -0.71 6.40 -27.59
C SER A 396 0.03 5.51 -26.59
N TRP A 397 -0.51 4.30 -26.36
CA TRP A 397 0.08 3.29 -25.47
C TRP A 397 1.39 2.69 -25.98
#